data_AF-A0A1Z3N777-F1
#
_entry.id   AF-A0A1Z3N777-F1
#
_cell.length_a   1.000
_cell.length_b   1.000
_cell.length_c   1.000
_cell.angle_alpha   90.00
_cell.angle_beta   90.00
_cell.angle_gamma   90.00
#
_symmetry.space_group_name_H-M   'P 1'
#
loop_
_entity.id
_entity.type
_entity.pdbx_description
1 polymer ?
#
loop_
_entity_poly.entity_id
_entity_poly.type
_entity_poly.pdbx_seq_one_letter_code
_entity_poly.pdbx_strand_id
1 'polypeptide(L)'
;MKSLLTIAAVLMFSVTGLAQEVTLAKAAELTAHRIDRLVTLGKIDSGFISHLDSIEIAPTADKSAGAFRAVASQTQPETGAALKLEVYFDEKGKALSYQVLPDGEQGPDNAWTEKDAASLMENALHYVLENNGDETVALFDQGLSSIKLIKVQQDGKEMALGVMHSTLTNLTLNVYLNLDGSFVAAEVAQ
;
A
#
# COMPACT_ATOMS: atom_id res chain seq x y z
N MET A 1 4.87 60.90 -39.74
CA MET A 1 4.19 60.08 -38.70
C MET A 1 4.71 58.66 -38.82
N LYS A 2 5.64 58.25 -37.95
CA LYS A 2 6.21 56.88 -37.93
C LYS A 2 5.61 56.15 -36.75
N SER A 3 4.67 55.25 -37.01
CA SER A 3 4.04 54.41 -35.99
C SER A 3 5.02 53.30 -35.58
N LEU A 4 5.49 53.34 -34.33
CA LEU A 4 6.18 52.22 -33.70
C LEU A 4 5.14 51.22 -33.23
N LEU A 5 5.17 50.02 -33.83
CA LEU A 5 4.37 48.87 -33.42
C LEU A 5 5.16 48.14 -32.32
N THR A 6 4.74 48.28 -31.06
CA THR A 6 5.32 47.54 -29.93
C THR A 6 4.77 46.13 -29.92
N ILE A 7 5.57 45.14 -30.33
CA ILE A 7 5.22 43.72 -30.23
C ILE A 7 5.46 43.29 -28.78
N ALA A 8 4.38 43.12 -28.02
CA ALA A 8 4.43 42.45 -26.72
C ALA A 8 4.60 40.95 -26.94
N ALA A 9 5.81 40.43 -26.73
CA ALA A 9 6.06 39.00 -26.69
C ALA A 9 5.46 38.43 -25.40
N VAL A 10 4.31 37.77 -25.50
CA VAL A 10 3.72 36.99 -24.41
C VAL A 10 4.56 35.72 -24.26
N LEU A 11 5.43 35.70 -23.25
CA LEU A 11 6.10 34.48 -22.79
C LEU A 11 5.07 33.57 -22.13
N MET A 12 4.55 32.61 -22.90
CA MET A 12 3.80 31.49 -22.34
C MET A 12 4.79 30.52 -21.69
N PHE A 13 5.02 30.68 -20.38
CA PHE A 13 5.65 29.64 -19.58
C PHE A 13 4.65 28.50 -19.42
N SER A 14 4.83 27.43 -20.19
CA SER A 14 4.21 26.15 -19.87
C SER A 14 4.83 25.64 -18.57
N VAL A 15 4.11 25.82 -17.46
CA VAL A 15 4.40 25.06 -16.24
C VAL A 15 4.03 23.63 -16.55
N THR A 16 5.02 22.84 -16.98
CA THR A 16 4.91 21.38 -16.97
C THR A 16 4.75 20.99 -15.50
N GLY A 17 3.50 20.79 -15.06
CA GLY A 17 3.24 20.20 -13.76
C GLY A 17 3.99 18.87 -13.71
N LEU A 18 4.95 18.77 -12.80
CA LEU A 18 5.56 17.48 -12.48
C LEU A 18 4.40 16.58 -12.05
N ALA A 19 4.14 15.53 -12.83
CA ALA A 19 3.17 14.54 -12.43
C ALA A 19 3.64 14.00 -11.07
N GLN A 20 2.79 14.08 -10.06
CA GLN A 20 3.12 13.58 -8.74
C GLN A 20 3.31 12.07 -8.84
N GLU A 21 4.54 11.61 -8.61
CA GLU A 21 4.86 10.19 -8.55
C GLU A 21 4.20 9.56 -7.33
N VAL A 22 3.69 8.34 -7.49
CA VAL A 22 3.10 7.56 -6.41
C VAL A 22 4.21 7.07 -5.48
N THR A 23 4.02 7.23 -4.17
CA THR A 23 4.96 6.73 -3.15
C THR A 23 4.84 5.22 -2.97
N LEU A 24 5.82 4.59 -2.30
CA LEU A 24 5.76 3.15 -2.04
C LEU A 24 4.58 2.77 -1.12
N ALA A 25 4.29 3.59 -0.11
CA ALA A 25 3.09 3.38 0.73
C ALA A 25 1.80 3.50 -0.08
N LYS A 26 1.72 4.45 -1.01
CA LYS A 26 0.54 4.59 -1.88
C LYS A 26 0.41 3.40 -2.84
N ALA A 27 1.51 2.86 -3.36
CA ALA A 27 1.47 1.64 -4.18
C ALA A 27 1.00 0.41 -3.37
N ALA A 28 1.36 0.31 -2.09
CA ALA A 28 0.85 -0.73 -1.19
C ALA A 28 -0.67 -0.58 -0.94
N GLU A 29 -1.16 0.64 -0.71
CA GLU A 29 -2.60 0.89 -0.53
C GLU A 29 -3.39 0.55 -1.82
N LEU A 30 -2.87 0.96 -2.98
CA LEU A 30 -3.43 0.57 -4.28
C LEU A 30 -3.42 -0.95 -4.52
N THR A 31 -2.50 -1.69 -3.89
CA THR A 31 -2.47 -3.16 -3.94
C THR A 31 -3.62 -3.76 -3.15
N ALA A 32 -3.91 -3.25 -1.94
CA ALA A 32 -5.08 -3.68 -1.16
C ALA A 32 -6.38 -3.46 -1.94
N HIS A 33 -6.58 -2.27 -2.52
CA HIS A 33 -7.72 -1.99 -3.42
C HIS A 33 -7.75 -2.90 -4.65
N ARG A 34 -6.59 -3.25 -5.21
CA ARG A 34 -6.51 -4.12 -6.38
C ARG A 34 -6.96 -5.55 -6.04
N ILE A 35 -6.62 -6.05 -4.86
CA ILE A 35 -7.07 -7.36 -4.36
C ILE A 35 -8.59 -7.39 -4.30
N ASP A 36 -9.22 -6.40 -3.63
CA ASP A 36 -10.68 -6.28 -3.55
C ASP A 36 -11.33 -6.34 -4.94
N ARG A 37 -10.79 -5.54 -5.87
CA ARG A 37 -11.31 -5.49 -7.24
C ARG A 37 -11.16 -6.83 -7.97
N LEU A 38 -10.04 -7.54 -7.81
CA LEU A 38 -9.81 -8.82 -8.46
C LEU A 38 -10.69 -9.93 -7.89
N VAL A 39 -10.91 -9.94 -6.58
CA VAL A 39 -11.86 -10.86 -5.91
C VAL A 39 -13.28 -10.59 -6.38
N THR A 40 -13.71 -9.32 -6.37
CA THR A 40 -15.05 -8.92 -6.84
C THR A 40 -15.31 -9.33 -8.29
N LEU A 41 -14.26 -9.34 -9.12
CA LEU A 41 -14.34 -9.77 -10.53
C LEU A 41 -14.18 -11.30 -10.73
N GLY A 42 -14.03 -12.07 -9.66
CA GLY A 42 -13.80 -13.52 -9.70
C GLY A 42 -12.50 -13.91 -10.41
N LYS A 43 -11.47 -13.04 -10.32
CA LYS A 43 -10.16 -13.25 -10.99
C LYS A 43 -9.15 -13.94 -10.09
N ILE A 44 -9.34 -13.89 -8.78
CA ILE A 44 -8.54 -14.56 -7.75
C ILE A 44 -9.47 -15.13 -6.68
N ASP A 45 -8.92 -15.97 -5.79
CA ASP A 45 -9.61 -16.60 -4.66
C ASP A 45 -10.27 -15.56 -3.75
N SER A 46 -11.52 -15.78 -3.32
CA SER A 46 -12.24 -14.82 -2.46
C SER A 46 -11.66 -14.71 -1.05
N GLY A 47 -10.93 -15.73 -0.60
CA GLY A 47 -10.22 -15.72 0.68
C GLY A 47 -9.14 -14.65 0.78
N PHE A 48 -8.65 -14.11 -0.35
CA PHE A 48 -7.56 -13.12 -0.36
C PHE A 48 -7.89 -11.85 0.42
N ILE A 49 -9.16 -11.41 0.41
CA ILE A 49 -9.62 -10.24 1.17
C ILE A 49 -9.59 -10.53 2.69
N SER A 50 -10.12 -11.70 3.08
CA SER A 50 -10.26 -12.09 4.49
C SER A 50 -8.97 -12.55 5.14
N HIS A 51 -8.03 -13.07 4.36
CA HIS A 51 -6.81 -13.73 4.84
C HIS A 51 -5.52 -13.06 4.34
N LEU A 52 -5.60 -11.80 3.88
CA LEU A 52 -4.42 -11.00 3.57
C LEU A 52 -3.50 -10.91 4.79
N ASP A 53 -2.26 -11.33 4.63
CA ASP A 53 -1.24 -11.32 5.69
C ASP A 53 -0.35 -10.09 5.59
N SER A 54 0.20 -9.87 4.40
CA SER A 54 1.27 -8.90 4.17
C SER A 54 1.24 -8.40 2.74
N ILE A 55 1.79 -7.20 2.56
CA ILE A 55 2.15 -6.61 1.26
C ILE A 55 3.62 -6.20 1.34
N GLU A 56 4.43 -6.76 0.46
CA GLU A 56 5.79 -6.31 0.18
C GLU A 56 5.76 -5.40 -1.04
N ILE A 57 6.53 -4.31 -1.02
CA ILE A 57 6.59 -3.34 -2.11
C ILE A 57 8.03 -2.94 -2.38
N ALA A 58 8.40 -2.88 -3.66
CA ALA A 58 9.72 -2.44 -4.07
C ALA A 58 9.65 -1.73 -5.44
N PRO A 59 10.56 -0.77 -5.71
CA PRO A 59 10.81 -0.32 -7.06
C PRO A 59 11.23 -1.50 -7.94
N THR A 60 10.78 -1.52 -9.19
CA THR A 60 11.25 -2.51 -10.17
C THR A 60 12.69 -2.21 -10.61
N ALA A 61 13.48 -3.26 -10.77
CA ALA A 61 14.78 -3.16 -11.45
C ALA A 61 14.60 -3.01 -12.98
N ASP A 62 13.61 -3.69 -13.55
CA ASP A 62 13.21 -3.58 -14.95
C ASP A 62 12.07 -2.57 -15.10
N LYS A 63 12.40 -1.36 -15.57
CA LYS A 63 11.42 -0.29 -15.81
C LYS A 63 10.42 -0.60 -16.92
N SER A 64 10.70 -1.59 -17.78
CA SER A 64 9.74 -2.03 -18.79
C SER A 64 8.58 -2.86 -18.21
N ALA A 65 8.80 -3.50 -17.06
CA ALA A 65 7.76 -4.24 -16.34
C ALA A 65 6.82 -3.32 -15.55
N GLY A 66 7.29 -2.14 -15.15
CA GLY A 66 6.57 -1.14 -14.35
C GLY A 66 7.55 -0.27 -13.57
N ALA A 67 7.04 0.64 -12.74
CA ALA A 67 7.82 1.41 -11.77
C ALA A 67 7.93 0.70 -10.41
N PHE A 68 6.86 0.00 -10.01
CA PHE A 68 6.75 -0.69 -8.72
C PHE A 68 6.26 -2.12 -8.89
N ARG A 69 6.73 -2.99 -8.00
CA ARG A 69 6.29 -4.38 -7.85
C ARG A 69 5.77 -4.58 -6.43
N ALA A 70 4.51 -4.95 -6.30
CA ALA A 70 3.89 -5.34 -5.05
C ALA A 70 3.70 -6.86 -5.01
N VAL A 71 3.92 -7.47 -3.85
CA VAL A 71 3.61 -8.88 -3.59
C VAL A 71 2.77 -8.96 -2.34
N ALA A 72 1.50 -9.33 -2.51
CA ALA A 72 0.60 -9.60 -1.40
C ALA A 72 0.57 -11.10 -1.10
N SER A 73 0.57 -11.49 0.17
CA SER A 73 0.49 -12.90 0.59
C SER A 73 -0.77 -13.13 1.43
N GLN A 74 -1.40 -14.29 1.28
CA GLN A 74 -2.51 -14.71 2.13
C GLN A 74 -2.12 -15.91 3.02
N THR A 75 -2.60 -15.95 4.27
CA THR A 75 -2.25 -17.04 5.20
C THR A 75 -3.03 -18.33 4.96
N GLN A 76 -4.31 -18.22 4.60
CA GLN A 76 -5.24 -19.33 4.43
C GLN A 76 -6.12 -19.10 3.21
N PRO A 77 -5.89 -19.80 2.09
CA PRO A 77 -6.82 -19.75 0.96
C PRO A 77 -8.15 -20.43 1.34
N GLU A 78 -9.24 -20.11 0.64
CA GLU A 78 -10.47 -20.92 0.77
C GLU A 78 -10.25 -22.36 0.29
N THR A 79 -9.40 -22.53 -0.72
CA THR A 79 -9.05 -23.84 -1.28
C THR A 79 -7.56 -23.95 -1.61
N GLY A 80 -6.96 -25.10 -1.30
CA GLY A 80 -5.58 -25.41 -1.71
C GLY A 80 -4.50 -24.82 -0.79
N ALA A 81 -3.37 -24.43 -1.38
CA ALA A 81 -2.20 -23.91 -0.66
C ALA A 81 -2.20 -22.37 -0.66
N ALA A 82 -1.56 -21.76 0.34
CA ALA A 82 -1.37 -20.32 0.41
C ALA A 82 -0.82 -19.75 -0.91
N LEU A 83 -1.31 -18.58 -1.29
CA LEU A 83 -1.01 -17.93 -2.57
C LEU A 83 -0.36 -16.57 -2.36
N LYS A 84 0.35 -16.10 -3.40
CA LYS A 84 0.79 -14.72 -3.52
C LYS A 84 0.14 -14.07 -4.72
N LEU A 85 -0.14 -12.77 -4.61
CA LEU A 85 -0.53 -11.92 -5.72
C LEU A 85 0.60 -10.95 -5.99
N GLU A 86 1.25 -11.10 -7.14
CA GLU A 86 2.20 -10.12 -7.65
C GLU A 86 1.47 -9.11 -8.55
N VAL A 87 1.72 -7.81 -8.35
CA VAL A 87 1.14 -6.73 -9.13
C VAL A 87 2.23 -5.74 -9.54
N TYR A 88 2.24 -5.34 -10.81
CA TYR A 88 3.11 -4.28 -11.31
C TYR A 88 2.32 -3.00 -11.54
N PHE A 89 2.90 -1.87 -11.15
CA PHE A 89 2.31 -0.54 -11.31
C PHE A 89 3.21 0.38 -12.11
N ASP A 90 2.64 1.35 -12.83
CA ASP A 90 3.39 2.49 -13.36
C ASP A 90 3.66 3.57 -12.29
N GLU A 91 4.37 4.63 -12.66
CA GLU A 91 4.73 5.76 -11.79
C GLU A 91 3.52 6.52 -11.23
N LYS A 92 2.34 6.33 -11.82
CA LYS A 92 1.06 6.94 -11.42
C LYS A 92 0.17 5.98 -10.62
N GLY A 93 0.69 4.81 -10.25
CA GLY A 93 -0.05 3.81 -9.50
C GLY A 93 -1.10 3.07 -10.33
N LYS A 94 -1.05 3.12 -11.65
CA LYS A 94 -1.93 2.30 -12.48
C LYS A 94 -1.38 0.88 -12.56
N ALA A 95 -2.20 -0.09 -12.18
CA ALA A 95 -1.86 -1.51 -12.33
C ALA A 95 -1.69 -1.87 -13.83
N LEU A 96 -0.53 -2.43 -14.17
CA LEU A 96 -0.14 -2.85 -15.52
C LEU A 96 -0.43 -4.32 -15.76
N SER A 97 -0.06 -5.16 -14.79
CA SER A 97 -0.22 -6.61 -14.84
C SER A 97 -0.37 -7.18 -13.42
N TYR A 98 -0.85 -8.42 -13.35
CA TYR A 98 -0.86 -9.18 -12.11
C TYR A 98 -0.61 -10.66 -12.40
N GLN A 99 -0.09 -11.38 -11.42
CA GLN A 99 0.09 -12.82 -11.47
C GLN A 99 -0.23 -13.42 -10.10
N VAL A 100 -0.99 -14.53 -10.10
CA VAL A 100 -1.16 -15.36 -8.92
C VAL A 100 -0.03 -16.39 -8.91
N LEU A 101 0.71 -16.44 -7.81
CA LEU A 101 1.84 -17.33 -7.62
C LEU A 101 1.51 -18.35 -6.51
N PRO A 102 2.05 -19.57 -6.61
CA PRO A 102 2.03 -20.50 -5.48
C PRO A 102 2.94 -19.98 -4.35
N ASP A 103 3.00 -20.74 -3.25
CA ASP A 103 3.96 -20.53 -2.16
C ASP A 103 3.75 -19.22 -1.39
N GLY A 104 2.48 -18.89 -1.13
CA GLY A 104 2.09 -17.95 -0.08
C GLY A 104 2.62 -18.37 1.29
N GLU A 105 2.77 -17.39 2.17
CA GLU A 105 3.18 -17.64 3.54
C GLU A 105 2.02 -18.25 4.31
N GLN A 106 2.19 -19.48 4.82
CA GLN A 106 1.21 -20.05 5.74
C GLN A 106 1.25 -19.30 7.07
N GLY A 107 0.07 -19.07 7.65
CA GLY A 107 -0.07 -18.40 8.93
C GLY A 107 -1.36 -18.76 9.64
N PRO A 108 -1.58 -18.24 10.85
CA PRO A 108 -2.82 -18.45 11.57
C PRO A 108 -4.00 -17.81 10.83
N ASP A 109 -5.20 -18.37 11.06
CA ASP A 109 -6.42 -17.64 10.77
C ASP A 109 -6.61 -16.63 11.89
N ASN A 110 -6.49 -15.34 11.55
CA ASN A 110 -6.75 -14.30 12.52
C ASN A 110 -8.25 -14.16 12.82
N ALA A 111 -9.16 -14.73 12.01
CA ALA A 111 -10.60 -14.66 12.19
C ALA A 111 -11.06 -13.22 12.49
N TRP A 112 -10.86 -12.31 11.54
CA TRP A 112 -11.26 -10.92 11.68
C TRP A 112 -12.80 -10.82 11.69
N THR A 113 -13.37 -10.23 12.76
CA THR A 113 -14.81 -10.31 13.05
C THR A 113 -15.64 -9.13 12.56
N GLU A 114 -15.02 -7.99 12.27
CA GLU A 114 -15.74 -6.74 11.93
C GLU A 114 -15.36 -6.22 10.54
N LYS A 115 -14.07 -6.06 10.28
CA LYS A 115 -13.51 -5.77 8.95
C LYS A 115 -12.67 -6.94 8.46
N ASP A 116 -12.59 -7.10 7.15
CA ASP A 116 -11.64 -8.01 6.53
C ASP A 116 -10.19 -7.51 6.64
N ALA A 117 -9.24 -8.42 6.39
CA ALA A 117 -7.82 -8.13 6.52
C ALA A 117 -7.34 -7.05 5.54
N ALA A 118 -7.86 -7.05 4.30
CA ALA A 118 -7.50 -6.05 3.30
C ALA A 118 -7.94 -4.65 3.71
N SER A 119 -9.17 -4.50 4.20
CA SER A 119 -9.70 -3.24 4.74
C SER A 119 -8.89 -2.75 5.95
N LEU A 120 -8.54 -3.63 6.88
CA LEU A 120 -7.72 -3.24 8.05
C LEU A 120 -6.31 -2.81 7.64
N MET A 121 -5.71 -3.49 6.66
CA MET A 121 -4.39 -3.13 6.13
C MET A 121 -4.42 -1.79 5.39
N GLU A 122 -5.47 -1.54 4.59
CA GLU A 122 -5.71 -0.24 3.94
C GLU A 122 -5.80 0.88 4.99
N ASN A 123 -6.61 0.69 6.03
CA ASN A 123 -6.77 1.69 7.09
C ASN A 123 -5.46 1.96 7.85
N ALA A 124 -4.61 0.94 8.03
CA ALA A 124 -3.28 1.15 8.64
C ALA A 124 -2.40 2.02 7.72
N LEU A 125 -2.44 1.79 6.40
CA LEU A 125 -1.68 2.59 5.43
C LEU A 125 -2.18 4.04 5.34
N HIS A 126 -3.47 4.29 5.54
CA HIS A 126 -4.02 5.65 5.57
C HIS A 126 -3.35 6.52 6.63
N TYR A 127 -2.99 5.97 7.79
CA TYR A 127 -2.21 6.72 8.79
C TYR A 127 -0.91 7.29 8.19
N VAL A 128 -0.15 6.49 7.44
CA VAL A 128 1.10 6.94 6.80
C VAL A 128 0.83 8.01 5.75
N LEU A 129 -0.16 7.78 4.89
CA LEU A 129 -0.50 8.67 3.79
C LEU A 129 -1.03 10.04 4.26
N GLU A 130 -1.76 10.06 5.37
CA GLU A 130 -2.35 11.28 5.94
C GLU A 130 -1.40 12.05 6.85
N ASN A 131 -0.37 11.38 7.38
CA ASN A 131 0.59 11.96 8.32
C ASN A 131 2.02 12.09 7.73
N ASN A 132 2.19 12.02 6.41
CA ASN A 132 3.50 12.12 5.75
C ASN A 132 4.16 13.52 5.82
N GLY A 133 3.50 14.50 6.47
CA GLY A 133 4.12 15.76 6.87
C GLY A 133 5.02 15.65 8.11
N ASP A 134 4.89 14.58 8.91
CA ASP A 134 5.82 14.24 9.99
C ASP A 134 7.09 13.61 9.39
N GLU A 135 8.27 14.14 9.74
CA GLU A 135 9.55 13.70 9.17
C GLU A 135 9.84 12.21 9.41
N THR A 136 9.37 11.66 10.53
CA THR A 136 9.57 10.25 10.88
C THR A 136 8.63 9.36 10.06
N VAL A 137 7.37 9.76 9.94
CA VAL A 137 6.36 9.01 9.15
C VAL A 137 6.66 9.09 7.65
N ALA A 138 7.20 10.21 7.17
CA ALA A 138 7.59 10.39 5.77
C ALA A 138 8.59 9.34 5.27
N LEU A 139 9.44 8.79 6.16
CA LEU A 139 10.36 7.70 5.83
C LEU A 139 9.62 6.40 5.47
N PHE A 140 8.44 6.18 6.05
CA PHE A 140 7.59 5.03 5.71
C PHE A 140 6.76 5.32 4.46
N ASP A 141 6.28 6.54 4.24
CA ASP A 141 5.58 6.90 3.00
C ASP A 141 6.45 6.66 1.76
N GLN A 142 7.65 7.23 1.77
CA GLN A 142 8.60 7.16 0.65
C GLN A 142 9.32 5.82 0.56
N GLY A 143 9.60 5.22 1.71
CA GLY A 143 10.51 4.09 1.82
C GLY A 143 9.87 2.75 2.15
N LEU A 144 8.53 2.65 2.27
CA LEU A 144 7.84 1.42 2.64
C LEU A 144 8.41 0.23 1.88
N SER A 145 8.79 -0.82 2.60
CA SER A 145 9.21 -2.09 2.01
C SER A 145 8.20 -3.19 2.28
N SER A 146 7.53 -3.14 3.42
CA SER A 146 6.49 -4.10 3.78
C SER A 146 5.51 -3.55 4.79
N ILE A 147 4.31 -4.10 4.75
CA ILE A 147 3.31 -4.03 5.83
C ILE A 147 2.82 -5.44 6.11
N LYS A 148 2.70 -5.79 7.40
CA LYS A 148 2.08 -7.03 7.87
C LYS A 148 0.98 -6.71 8.86
N LEU A 149 -0.14 -7.42 8.77
CA LEU A 149 -1.27 -7.29 9.68
C LEU A 149 -1.25 -8.42 10.71
N ILE A 150 -1.22 -8.08 11.99
CA ILE A 150 -1.28 -9.07 13.08
C ILE A 150 -2.39 -8.71 14.06
N LYS A 151 -3.00 -9.73 14.67
CA LYS A 151 -3.98 -9.54 15.75
C LYS A 151 -3.24 -9.43 17.08
N VAL A 152 -3.57 -8.42 17.87
CA VAL A 152 -2.96 -8.18 19.19
C VAL A 152 -4.03 -7.98 20.27
N GLN A 153 -3.62 -8.12 21.53
CA GLN A 153 -4.43 -7.80 22.71
C GLN A 153 -3.80 -6.61 23.43
N GLN A 154 -4.54 -5.53 23.58
CA GLN A 154 -4.10 -4.32 24.29
C GLN A 154 -5.20 -3.89 25.27
N ASP A 155 -4.83 -3.80 26.55
CA ASP A 155 -5.75 -3.50 27.65
C ASP A 155 -7.00 -4.40 27.68
N GLY A 156 -6.82 -5.68 27.32
CA GLY A 156 -7.89 -6.68 27.27
C GLY A 156 -8.84 -6.55 26.08
N LYS A 157 -8.49 -5.74 25.08
CA LYS A 157 -9.24 -5.61 23.82
C LYS A 157 -8.44 -6.18 22.65
N GLU A 158 -9.14 -6.89 21.77
CA GLU A 158 -8.58 -7.28 20.47
C GLU A 158 -8.44 -6.07 19.56
N MET A 159 -7.29 -5.97 18.91
CA MET A 159 -6.97 -4.91 17.96
C MET A 159 -6.23 -5.50 16.76
N ALA A 160 -6.27 -4.78 15.65
CA ALA A 160 -5.41 -5.04 14.51
C ALA A 160 -4.17 -4.15 14.62
N LEU A 161 -2.99 -4.72 14.38
CA LEU A 161 -1.73 -4.00 14.35
C LEU A 161 -1.12 -4.12 12.96
N GLY A 162 -1.01 -3.00 12.25
CA GLY A 162 -0.22 -2.87 11.04
C GLY A 162 1.25 -2.61 11.39
N VAL A 163 2.12 -3.56 11.08
CA VAL A 163 3.57 -3.48 11.30
C VAL A 163 4.24 -3.13 9.99
N MET A 164 4.89 -1.97 9.92
CA MET A 164 5.47 -1.44 8.68
C MET A 164 6.98 -1.28 8.79
N HIS A 165 7.68 -1.66 7.72
CA HIS A 165 9.12 -1.48 7.58
C HIS A 165 9.43 -0.55 6.40
N SER A 166 10.55 0.17 6.51
CA SER A 166 11.04 1.06 5.47
C SER A 166 12.48 0.71 5.09
N THR A 167 12.83 0.91 3.83
CA THR A 167 14.22 0.85 3.35
C THR A 167 15.05 2.08 3.74
N LEU A 168 14.41 3.15 4.22
CA LEU A 168 15.05 4.42 4.56
C LEU A 168 15.43 4.52 6.06
N THR A 169 15.00 3.56 6.87
CA THR A 169 15.28 3.52 8.31
C THR A 169 15.25 2.08 8.82
N ASN A 170 15.90 1.81 9.94
CA ASN A 170 15.81 0.50 10.62
C ASN A 170 14.66 0.45 11.64
N LEU A 171 13.88 1.53 11.76
CA LEU A 171 12.75 1.60 12.67
C LEU A 171 11.52 0.88 12.09
N THR A 172 10.63 0.46 12.98
CA THR A 172 9.33 -0.12 12.66
C THR A 172 8.23 0.86 13.03
N LEU A 173 7.28 1.10 12.12
CA LEU A 173 6.06 1.85 12.44
C LEU A 173 4.93 0.86 12.75
N ASN A 174 4.41 0.95 13.96
CA ASN A 174 3.29 0.18 14.48
C ASN A 174 2.04 1.06 14.43
N VAL A 175 1.00 0.63 13.72
CA VAL A 175 -0.30 1.31 13.66
C VAL A 175 -1.38 0.42 14.26
N TYR A 176 -1.96 0.85 15.37
CA TYR A 176 -3.00 0.14 16.11
C TYR A 176 -4.37 0.62 15.65
N LEU A 177 -5.23 -0.34 15.30
CA LEU A 177 -6.60 -0.12 14.87
C LEU A 177 -7.55 -0.97 15.72
N ASN A 178 -8.75 -0.44 15.97
CA ASN A 178 -9.87 -1.28 16.38
C ASN A 178 -10.25 -2.23 15.24
N LEU A 179 -11.00 -3.30 15.55
CA LEU A 179 -11.43 -4.27 14.54
C LEU A 179 -12.42 -3.68 13.51
N ASP A 180 -13.09 -2.56 13.83
CA ASP A 180 -13.89 -1.78 12.86
C ASP A 180 -13.02 -0.96 11.87
N GLY A 181 -11.71 -0.94 12.09
CA GLY A 181 -10.72 -0.24 11.29
C GLY A 181 -10.46 1.21 11.74
N SER A 182 -11.06 1.69 12.82
CA SER A 182 -10.77 3.01 13.36
C SER A 182 -9.39 3.08 14.02
N PHE A 183 -8.68 4.18 13.76
CA PHE A 183 -7.35 4.43 14.33
C PHE A 183 -7.38 4.56 15.85
N VAL A 184 -6.42 3.93 16.52
CA VAL A 184 -6.24 4.01 17.98
C VAL A 184 -4.95 4.76 18.31
N ALA A 185 -3.82 4.29 17.82
CA ALA A 185 -2.50 4.84 18.11
C ALA A 185 -1.49 4.46 17.03
N ALA A 186 -0.38 5.20 16.98
CA ALA A 186 0.80 4.81 16.23
C ALA A 186 2.05 5.07 17.04
N GLU A 187 3.06 4.21 16.88
CA GLU A 187 4.37 4.37 17.49
C GLU A 187 5.48 3.93 16.55
N VAL A 188 6.65 4.55 16.70
CA VAL A 188 7.86 4.17 15.99
C VAL A 188 8.80 3.49 16.97
N ALA A 189 9.11 2.22 16.71
CA ALA A 189 9.92 1.36 17.56
C ALA A 189 11.23 0.96 16.87
N GLN A 190 12.22 0.54 17.68
CA GLN A 190 13.49 -0.03 17.20
C GLN A 190 13.38 -1.52 16.93
#